data_AF-A0A2B7WKJ0-F1
#
_entry.id   AF-A0A2B7WKJ0-F1
#
_cell.length_a   1.000
_cell.length_b   1.000
_cell.length_c   1.000
_cell.angle_alpha   90.00
_cell.angle_beta   90.00
_cell.angle_gamma   90.00
#
_symmetry.space_group_name_H-M   'P 1'
#
loop_
_entity.id
_entity.type
_entity.pdbx_description
1 polymer ?
#
loop_
_entity_poly.entity_id
_entity_poly.type
_entity_poly.pdbx_seq_one_letter_code
_entity_poly.pdbx_strand_id
1 'polypeptide(L)' 'MKLSIVNVLVTGLLLAAAGVDACKCREGSKQGQYCGHCPQVLGGDGFVWDHVYECNPSGGCHDYGYRKQCAGSSSNPCPF' A
#
# COMPACT_ATOMS: atom_id res chain seq x y z
N MET A 1 -34.86 -17.72 29.06
CA MET A 1 -33.62 -17.78 28.26
C MET A 1 -33.31 -16.35 27.82
N LYS A 2 -32.25 -15.75 28.38
CA LYS A 2 -31.90 -14.34 28.15
C LYS A 2 -30.71 -14.33 27.21
N LEU A 3 -30.97 -14.14 25.91
CA LEU A 3 -29.94 -14.10 24.87
C LEU A 3 -29.19 -12.77 25.00
N SER A 4 -28.01 -12.83 25.61
CA SER A 4 -27.09 -11.71 25.70
C SER A 4 -26.57 -11.36 24.30
N ILE A 5 -27.02 -10.22 23.79
CA ILE A 5 -26.66 -9.63 22.48
C ILE A 5 -25.27 -8.95 22.52
N VAL A 6 -24.34 -9.52 23.28
CA VAL A 6 -22.99 -8.97 23.45
C VAL A 6 -22.13 -9.44 22.28
N ASN A 7 -21.61 -8.49 21.50
CA ASN A 7 -20.54 -8.63 20.50
C ASN A 7 -20.88 -9.25 19.13
N VAL A 8 -21.64 -8.53 18.30
CA VAL A 8 -21.55 -8.67 16.83
C VAL A 8 -21.09 -7.34 16.21
N LEU A 9 -19.97 -6.82 16.70
CA LEU A 9 -19.28 -5.65 16.11
C LEU A 9 -17.80 -5.96 15.80
N VAL A 10 -17.45 -7.23 15.73
CA VAL A 10 -16.14 -7.67 15.28
C VAL A 10 -16.38 -8.59 14.09
N THR A 11 -15.55 -8.47 13.06
CA THR A 11 -15.52 -9.31 11.85
C THR A 11 -16.40 -8.80 10.70
N GLY A 12 -16.03 -7.65 10.11
CA GLY A 12 -16.69 -7.21 8.88
C GLY A 12 -15.89 -6.27 7.98
N LEU A 13 -14.59 -6.10 8.19
CA LEU A 13 -13.77 -5.31 7.27
C LEU A 13 -12.36 -5.90 7.10
N LEU A 14 -12.28 -7.19 6.76
CA LEU A 14 -11.12 -7.74 6.06
C LEU A 14 -11.48 -7.88 4.58
N LEU A 15 -11.73 -6.76 3.91
CA LEU A 15 -11.44 -6.71 2.48
C LEU A 15 -9.94 -6.50 2.34
N ALA A 16 -9.16 -7.54 2.66
CA ALA A 16 -7.86 -7.69 2.04
C ALA A 16 -8.19 -7.93 0.57
N ALA A 17 -8.18 -6.86 -0.22
CA ALA A 17 -8.26 -6.92 -1.65
C ALA A 17 -7.06 -7.73 -2.13
N ALA A 18 -7.18 -9.05 -2.12
CA ALA A 18 -6.30 -9.96 -2.83
C ALA A 18 -6.63 -9.85 -4.33
N GLY A 19 -6.62 -8.62 -4.86
CA GLY A 19 -6.18 -8.43 -6.22
C GLY A 19 -4.73 -8.88 -6.26
N VAL A 20 -4.28 -9.41 -7.39
CA VAL A 20 -2.86 -9.59 -7.64
C VAL A 20 -2.15 -8.27 -7.29
N ASP A 21 -1.49 -8.21 -6.13
CA ASP A 21 -0.86 -6.99 -5.61
C ASP A 21 0.22 -6.64 -6.63
N ALA A 22 -0.07 -5.65 -7.49
CA ALA A 22 0.80 -5.27 -8.61
C ALA A 22 2.18 -4.75 -8.14
N CYS A 23 2.35 -4.64 -6.83
CA CYS A 23 3.52 -4.17 -6.15
C CYS A 23 3.61 -4.85 -4.77
N LYS A 24 4.79 -4.82 -4.15
CA LYS A 24 4.98 -5.12 -2.73
C LYS A 24 5.70 -3.97 -2.05
N CYS A 25 5.45 -3.79 -0.77
CA CYS A 25 6.22 -2.90 0.08
C CYS A 25 6.93 -3.65 1.20
N ARG A 26 7.97 -3.03 1.76
CA ARG A 26 8.70 -3.57 2.91
C ARG A 26 7.79 -3.57 4.13
N GLU A 27 7.58 -4.74 4.71
CA GLU A 27 6.84 -4.89 5.97
C GLU A 27 7.41 -3.97 7.06
N GLY A 28 6.54 -3.37 7.87
CA GLY A 28 6.91 -2.38 8.87
C GLY A 28 7.20 -0.97 8.34
N SER A 29 7.12 -0.75 7.02
CA SER A 29 7.08 0.62 6.47
C SER A 29 5.88 1.38 7.04
N LYS A 30 6.03 2.70 7.19
CA LYS A 30 4.91 3.55 7.57
C LYS A 30 3.83 3.47 6.48
N GLN A 31 2.57 3.55 6.88
CA GLN A 31 1.49 3.76 5.93
C GLN A 31 1.71 5.08 5.20
N GLY A 32 1.63 5.09 3.87
CA GLY A 32 1.71 6.31 3.09
C GLY A 32 2.03 6.06 1.62
N GLN A 33 2.16 7.15 0.86
CA GLN A 33 2.53 7.12 -0.54
C GLN A 33 4.05 7.12 -0.70
N TYR A 34 4.53 6.36 -1.67
CA TYR A 34 5.94 6.19 -2.02
C TYR A 34 6.08 6.16 -3.54
N CYS A 35 7.13 6.75 -4.10
CA CYS A 35 7.43 6.52 -5.52
C CYS A 35 7.94 5.10 -5.72
N GLY A 36 7.75 4.54 -6.92
CA GLY A 36 8.25 3.20 -7.26
C GLY A 36 9.76 3.03 -7.03
N HIS A 37 10.53 4.10 -7.24
CA HIS A 37 11.97 4.12 -6.98
C HIS A 37 12.37 4.16 -5.49
N CYS A 38 11.41 4.22 -4.56
CA CYS A 38 11.69 4.28 -3.13
C CYS A 38 12.03 2.90 -2.56
N PRO A 39 12.99 2.80 -1.61
CA PRO A 39 13.43 1.52 -1.08
C PRO A 39 12.37 0.77 -0.25
N GLN A 40 11.27 1.46 0.11
CA GLN A 40 10.09 0.88 0.73
C GLN A 40 9.25 0.09 -0.27
N VAL A 41 9.29 0.43 -1.56
CA VAL A 41 8.62 -0.30 -2.63
C VAL A 41 9.59 -1.38 -3.12
N LEU A 42 9.22 -2.63 -2.90
CA LEU A 42 10.03 -3.80 -3.27
C LEU A 42 9.80 -4.22 -4.73
N GLY A 43 8.76 -3.69 -5.37
CA GLY A 43 8.32 -4.12 -6.69
C GLY A 43 7.54 -5.42 -6.67
N GLY A 44 7.08 -5.85 -7.83
CA GLY A 44 6.22 -7.03 -8.05
C GLY A 44 5.81 -7.14 -9.52
N ASP A 45 4.92 -8.09 -9.82
CA ASP A 45 4.34 -8.19 -11.16
C ASP A 45 3.47 -6.98 -11.46
N GLY A 46 3.85 -6.17 -12.46
CA GLY A 46 3.14 -4.92 -12.80
C GLY A 46 3.74 -3.66 -12.16
N PHE A 47 4.86 -3.77 -11.46
CA PHE A 47 5.60 -2.62 -10.95
C PHE A 47 6.12 -1.71 -12.07
N VAL A 48 5.98 -0.40 -11.87
CA VAL A 48 6.45 0.66 -12.76
C VAL A 48 7.19 1.70 -11.93
N TRP A 49 8.40 2.03 -12.36
CA TRP A 49 9.37 2.83 -11.58
C TRP A 49 8.89 4.25 -11.23
N ASP A 50 8.11 4.87 -12.12
CA ASP A 50 7.65 6.27 -12.04
C ASP A 50 6.20 6.41 -11.53
N HIS A 51 5.63 5.33 -11.01
CA HIS A 51 4.32 5.33 -10.36
C HIS A 51 4.41 5.69 -8.87
N VAL A 52 3.26 6.03 -8.29
CA VAL A 52 3.08 6.19 -6.84
C VAL A 52 2.37 4.97 -6.28
N TYR A 53 2.91 4.44 -5.20
CA TYR A 53 2.40 3.29 -4.47
C TYR A 53 1.99 3.70 -3.05
N GLU A 54 0.78 3.35 -2.64
CA GLU A 54 0.37 3.40 -1.23
C GLU A 54 0.89 2.15 -0.52
N CYS A 55 1.92 2.26 0.31
CA CYS A 55 2.39 1.14 1.12
C CYS A 55 1.62 1.06 2.42
N ASN A 56 1.37 -0.17 2.90
CA ASN A 56 0.86 -0.41 4.23
C ASN A 56 1.87 -1.16 5.13
N PRO A 57 1.71 -1.12 6.46
CA PRO A 57 2.64 -1.81 7.38
C PRO A 57 2.70 -3.33 7.21
N SER A 58 1.67 -3.93 6.63
CA SER A 58 1.60 -5.37 6.31
C SER A 58 2.34 -5.75 5.02
N GLY A 59 2.99 -4.78 4.34
CA GLY A 59 3.79 -5.02 3.15
C GLY A 59 3.01 -5.10 1.83
N GLY A 60 1.70 -4.89 1.85
CA GLY A 60 0.90 -4.73 0.64
C GLY A 60 0.99 -3.30 0.09
N CYS A 61 0.57 -3.12 -1.17
CA CYS A 61 0.42 -1.78 -1.72
C CYS A 61 -0.62 -1.62 -2.81
N HIS A 62 -0.96 -0.36 -3.06
CA HIS A 62 -1.85 0.04 -4.14
C HIS A 62 -1.14 0.95 -5.12
N ASP A 63 -1.19 0.62 -6.41
CA ASP A 63 -0.65 1.46 -7.48
C ASP A 63 -1.64 2.56 -7.87
N TYR A 64 -1.31 3.82 -7.61
CA TYR A 64 -2.08 5.00 -8.05
C TYR A 64 -1.75 5.45 -9.48
N GLY A 65 -0.75 4.84 -10.12
CA GLY A 65 -0.28 5.17 -11.45
C GLY A 65 0.83 6.22 -11.48
N TYR A 66 1.17 6.62 -12.71
CA TYR A 66 2.21 7.60 -12.99
C TYR A 66 2.01 8.92 -12.25
N ARG A 67 3.09 9.42 -11.62
CA ARG A 67 3.19 10.85 -11.25
C ARG A 67 4.47 11.46 -11.79
N LYS A 68 4.32 12.65 -12.35
CA LYS A 68 5.45 13.50 -12.78
C LYS A 68 6.51 13.72 -11.67
N GLN A 69 6.09 13.76 -10.41
CA GLN A 69 6.99 13.91 -9.25
C GLN A 69 7.87 12.67 -9.02
N CYS A 70 7.43 11.47 -9.39
CA CYS A 70 8.21 10.23 -9.34
C CYS A 70 9.02 9.99 -10.62
N ALA A 71 8.62 10.60 -11.73
CA ALA A 71 9.37 10.56 -12.99
C ALA A 71 10.54 11.55 -13.04
N GLY A 72 10.47 12.63 -12.26
CA GLY A 72 11.46 13.71 -12.27
C GLY A 72 12.65 13.44 -11.33
N SER A 73 13.87 13.63 -11.83
CA SER A 73 15.12 13.39 -11.06
C SER A 73 15.44 14.42 -9.98
N SER A 74 14.66 15.49 -9.81
CA SER A 74 15.16 16.69 -9.13
C SER A 74 14.86 16.78 -7.63
N SER A 75 13.77 16.22 -7.11
CA SER A 75 13.41 16.43 -5.69
C SER A 75 12.24 15.53 -5.27
N ASN A 76 12.47 14.29 -4.84
CA ASN A 76 11.41 13.66 -4.04
C ASN A 76 11.98 12.76 -2.92
N PRO A 77 11.82 13.17 -1.65
CA PRO A 77 12.13 12.28 -0.54
C PRO A 77 11.16 11.10 -0.56
N CYS A 78 11.70 9.91 -0.37
CA CYS A 78 10.91 8.70 -0.11
C CYS A 78 10.48 8.68 1.35
N PRO A 79 9.65 9.64 1.78
CA PRO A 79 8.19 9.48 1.88
C PRO A 79 7.39 10.71 1.41
N PHE A 80 6.20 10.50 0.83
CA PHE A 80 5.23 11.57 0.55
C PHE A 80 4.44 12.01 1.78
#